data_AF-I2GIM8-F1
#
_entry.id   AF-I2GIM8-F1
#
_cell.length_a   1.000
_cell.length_b   1.000
_cell.length_c   1.000
_cell.angle_alpha   90.00
_cell.angle_beta   90.00
_cell.angle_gamma   90.00
#
_symmetry.space_group_name_H-M   'P 1'
#
loop_
_entity.id
_entity.type
_entity.pdbx_description
1 polymer ?
#
loop_
_entity_poly.entity_id
_entity_poly.type
_entity_poly.pdbx_seq_one_letter_code
_entity_poly.pdbx_strand_id
1 'polypeptide(L)'
;MKYLLFSLLLGCLLAGCASSKLPVTLGDVRKSPTYGYTPIDPLPVDVLGPQAFTAVSSLKVLEALPDETVRLAIGQFDSEGGLTFGPAKIGVKGGSYVVVLDYIKFDTKSFGVEVKTTPNESNPNQKSAYVTSKPDPDQRVPVYIGVGLRLTANITVNEGSVDLGNLLALGVSAQAKQISGTLVIQTLGISGEGISGSIPLPSEINQTSVQNAIQSLGAIRAVMYAEKTRIRPRVVGVYNNLGGGQQTVNSFITSLLEKPIALKLE
;
A
#
# COMPACT_ATOMS: atom_id res chain seq x y z
N MET A 1 62.38 -11.52 7.83
CA MET A 1 61.57 -10.88 8.90
C MET A 1 60.89 -9.57 8.47
N LYS A 2 61.48 -8.70 7.64
CA LYS A 2 60.85 -7.44 7.18
C LYS A 2 59.50 -7.60 6.44
N TYR A 3 59.36 -8.63 5.60
CA TYR A 3 58.13 -8.86 4.82
C TYR A 3 56.97 -9.44 5.64
N LEU A 4 57.26 -10.08 6.78
CA LEU A 4 56.23 -10.65 7.65
C LEU A 4 55.47 -9.54 8.41
N LEU A 5 56.20 -8.51 8.86
CA LEU A 5 55.64 -7.35 9.57
C LEU A 5 54.72 -6.51 8.69
N PHE A 6 55.03 -6.41 7.39
CA PHE A 6 54.23 -5.64 6.43
C PHE A 6 52.90 -6.33 6.10
N SER A 7 52.86 -7.67 6.07
CA SER A 7 51.61 -8.41 5.86
C SER A 7 50.66 -8.34 7.07
N LEU A 8 51.21 -8.27 8.29
CA LEU A 8 50.43 -8.17 9.52
C LEU A 8 49.78 -6.78 9.67
N LEU A 9 50.47 -5.72 9.23
CA LEU A 9 49.93 -4.36 9.27
C LEU A 9 48.80 -4.14 8.24
N LEU A 10 48.89 -4.78 7.07
CA LEU A 10 47.88 -4.67 6.01
C LEU A 10 46.59 -5.44 6.36
N GLY A 11 46.69 -6.53 7.13
CA GLY A 11 45.54 -7.27 7.65
C GLY A 11 44.70 -6.49 8.68
N CYS A 12 45.34 -5.68 9.53
CA CYS A 12 44.63 -4.86 10.52
C CYS A 12 43.88 -3.66 9.90
N LEU A 13 44.36 -3.13 8.76
CA LEU A 13 43.71 -2.01 8.07
C LEU A 13 42.42 -2.43 7.33
N LEU A 14 42.25 -3.72 7.03
CA LEU A 14 41.06 -4.25 6.34
C LEU A 14 39.95 -4.73 7.30
N ALA A 15 40.21 -4.82 8.61
CA ALA A 15 39.22 -5.28 9.59
C ALA A 15 38.29 -4.17 10.13
N GLY A 16 38.49 -2.90 9.72
CA GLY A 16 37.82 -1.74 10.31
C GLY A 16 36.37 -1.49 9.90
N CYS A 17 35.85 -2.12 8.85
CA CYS A 17 34.53 -1.77 8.28
C CYS A 17 33.36 -2.71 8.65
N ALA A 18 33.58 -3.76 9.45
CA ALA A 18 32.55 -4.78 9.68
C ALA A 18 31.71 -4.62 10.97
N SER A 19 31.97 -3.61 11.82
CA SER A 19 31.37 -3.52 13.18
C SER A 19 30.44 -2.33 13.42
N SER A 20 30.06 -1.58 12.38
CA SER A 20 29.04 -0.53 12.52
C SER A 20 27.63 -1.15 12.51
N LYS A 21 27.14 -1.56 13.69
CA LYS A 21 25.72 -1.87 13.88
C LYS A 21 24.93 -0.58 13.64
N LEU A 22 24.20 -0.52 12.52
CA LEU A 22 23.32 0.60 12.23
C LEU A 22 22.33 0.81 13.39
N PRO A 23 22.12 2.06 13.85
CA PRO A 23 21.17 2.34 14.91
C PRO A 23 19.76 1.95 14.47
N VAL A 24 19.08 1.17 15.32
CA VAL A 24 17.74 0.63 15.04
C VAL A 24 16.71 1.72 15.35
N THR A 25 16.23 2.41 14.31
CA THR A 25 15.22 3.47 14.41
C THR A 25 13.81 2.90 14.62
N LEU A 26 12.83 3.74 14.96
CA LEU A 26 11.42 3.34 15.02
C LEU A 26 10.87 2.93 13.65
N GLY A 27 11.49 3.38 12.55
CA GLY A 27 11.16 2.97 11.18
C GLY A 27 11.97 1.77 10.69
N ASP A 28 12.82 1.16 11.54
CA ASP A 28 13.51 -0.07 11.18
C ASP A 28 12.47 -1.20 11.05
N VAL A 29 12.49 -1.89 9.91
CA VAL A 29 11.59 -3.01 9.59
C VAL A 29 11.59 -4.10 10.66
N ARG A 30 12.67 -4.21 11.46
CA ARG A 30 12.79 -5.16 12.57
C ARG A 30 11.98 -4.77 13.81
N LYS A 31 11.74 -3.47 14.02
CA LYS A 31 10.94 -2.94 15.14
C LYS A 31 9.49 -2.67 14.75
N SER A 32 9.25 -2.39 13.47
CA SER A 32 7.96 -1.94 12.96
C SER A 32 7.62 -2.63 11.64
N PRO A 33 7.34 -3.95 11.65
CA PRO A 33 7.07 -4.72 10.44
C PRO A 33 5.81 -4.26 9.71
N THR A 34 4.93 -3.51 10.39
CA THR A 34 3.67 -2.99 9.86
C THR A 34 3.76 -1.57 9.33
N TYR A 35 4.97 -0.97 9.34
CA TYR A 35 5.13 0.40 8.84
C TYR A 35 5.15 0.41 7.32
N GLY A 36 4.43 1.37 6.75
CA GLY A 36 4.41 1.59 5.32
C GLY A 36 3.02 1.85 4.77
N TYR A 37 2.90 1.69 3.46
CA TYR A 37 1.64 1.87 2.75
C TYR A 37 0.69 0.72 3.03
N THR A 38 -0.47 1.04 3.59
CA THR A 38 -1.57 0.09 3.76
C THR A 38 -2.69 0.48 2.80
N PRO A 39 -2.98 -0.35 1.77
CA PRO A 39 -4.15 -0.16 0.94
C PRO A 39 -5.40 -0.37 1.79
N ILE A 40 -6.41 0.48 1.58
CA ILE A 40 -7.71 0.34 2.24
C ILE A 40 -8.82 0.33 1.22
N ASP A 41 -10.00 -0.16 1.60
CA ASP A 41 -11.17 -0.05 0.75
C ASP A 41 -11.51 1.43 0.51
N PRO A 42 -11.88 1.84 -0.73
CA PRO A 42 -12.00 3.24 -1.07
C PRO A 42 -13.07 3.97 -0.25
N LEU A 43 -12.65 4.92 0.60
CA LEU A 43 -13.58 5.71 1.41
C LEU A 43 -14.02 6.98 0.67
N PRO A 44 -15.26 7.46 0.87
CA PRO A 44 -15.74 8.67 0.22
C PRO A 44 -14.96 9.93 0.64
N VAL A 45 -14.83 10.86 -0.31
CA VAL A 45 -14.22 12.18 -0.12
C VAL A 45 -15.15 13.21 -0.73
N ASP A 46 -15.39 14.29 0.01
CA ASP A 46 -16.17 15.42 -0.45
C ASP A 46 -15.29 16.36 -1.25
N VAL A 47 -15.67 16.62 -2.50
CA VAL A 47 -14.95 17.55 -3.37
C VAL A 47 -15.59 18.93 -3.21
N LEU A 48 -14.85 19.86 -2.58
CA LEU A 48 -15.30 21.22 -2.31
C LEU A 48 -14.70 22.18 -3.35
N GLY A 49 -15.56 22.71 -4.22
CA GLY A 49 -15.19 23.74 -5.20
C GLY A 49 -15.43 25.17 -4.69
N PRO A 50 -14.80 26.19 -5.30
CA PRO A 50 -14.96 27.60 -4.93
C PRO A 50 -16.36 28.17 -5.19
N GLN A 51 -17.22 27.47 -5.95
CA GLN A 51 -18.61 27.85 -6.18
C GLN A 51 -19.53 26.65 -5.94
N ALA A 52 -20.56 26.84 -5.10
CA ALA A 52 -21.45 25.78 -4.63
C ALA A 52 -22.36 25.14 -5.72
N PHE A 53 -22.30 25.60 -6.98
CA PHE A 53 -23.31 25.27 -7.99
C PHE A 53 -22.80 24.91 -9.40
N THR A 54 -21.50 24.97 -9.68
CA THR A 54 -20.97 24.52 -10.99
C THR A 54 -20.41 23.12 -10.88
N ALA A 55 -20.85 22.22 -11.77
CA ALA A 55 -20.27 20.89 -11.93
C ALA A 55 -18.75 21.02 -12.11
N VAL A 56 -17.98 20.49 -11.14
CA VAL A 56 -16.52 20.49 -11.22
C VAL A 56 -16.10 19.57 -12.37
N SER A 57 -15.26 20.08 -13.28
CA SER A 57 -14.72 19.25 -14.35
C SER A 57 -13.74 18.21 -13.80
N SER A 58 -13.74 17.00 -14.39
CA SER A 58 -12.81 15.93 -14.01
C SER A 58 -11.34 16.38 -14.08
N LEU A 59 -10.99 17.26 -15.03
CA LEU A 59 -9.65 17.83 -15.16
C LEU A 59 -9.23 18.66 -13.94
N LYS A 60 -10.11 19.54 -13.44
CA LYS A 60 -9.82 20.33 -12.22
C LYS A 60 -9.60 19.44 -11.00
N VAL A 61 -10.33 18.33 -10.90
CA VAL A 61 -10.12 17.35 -9.82
C VAL A 61 -8.75 16.68 -9.96
N LEU A 62 -8.36 16.30 -11.18
CA LEU A 62 -7.05 15.69 -11.43
C LEU A 62 -5.90 16.68 -11.18
N GLU A 63 -6.08 17.96 -11.47
CA GLU A 63 -5.09 19.02 -11.17
C GLU A 63 -4.84 19.17 -9.66
N ALA A 64 -5.88 18.99 -8.84
CA ALA A 64 -5.78 18.99 -7.37
C ALA A 64 -5.12 17.74 -6.77
N LEU A 65 -4.75 16.75 -7.60
CA LEU A 65 -4.05 15.52 -7.20
C LEU A 65 -2.64 15.53 -7.80
N PRO A 66 -1.69 16.29 -7.24
CA PRO A 66 -0.42 16.60 -7.91
C PRO A 66 0.47 15.37 -8.08
N ASP A 67 0.42 14.43 -7.14
CA ASP A 67 1.33 13.28 -7.11
C ASP A 67 0.80 12.11 -7.94
N GLU A 68 1.70 11.34 -8.51
CA GLU A 68 1.40 10.09 -9.21
C GLU A 68 2.44 9.03 -8.85
N THR A 69 2.00 7.80 -8.58
CA THR A 69 2.92 6.72 -8.19
C THR A 69 2.36 5.34 -8.50
N VAL A 70 3.26 4.35 -8.46
CA VAL A 70 2.93 2.94 -8.38
C VAL A 70 3.42 2.42 -7.03
N ARG A 71 2.53 1.86 -6.22
CA ARG A 71 2.83 1.32 -4.89
C ARG A 71 2.56 -0.18 -4.83
N LEU A 72 3.46 -0.90 -4.20
CA LEU A 72 3.30 -2.32 -3.90
C LEU A 72 3.12 -2.48 -2.38
N ALA A 73 2.06 -3.19 -1.99
CA ALA A 73 1.85 -3.63 -0.62
C ALA A 73 1.64 -5.14 -0.60
N ILE A 74 2.29 -5.81 0.34
CA ILE A 74 2.21 -7.26 0.50
C ILE A 74 1.67 -7.52 1.90
N GLY A 75 0.50 -8.14 1.93
CA GLY A 75 -0.15 -8.62 3.14
C GLY A 75 0.03 -10.12 3.27
N GLN A 76 0.30 -10.60 4.49
CA GLN A 76 0.29 -12.01 4.83
C GLN A 76 -0.89 -12.30 5.74
N PHE A 77 -1.58 -13.42 5.49
CA PHE A 77 -2.58 -13.95 6.40
C PHE A 77 -1.92 -14.77 7.50
N ASP A 78 -2.30 -14.51 8.75
CA ASP A 78 -1.95 -15.36 9.89
C ASP A 78 -2.92 -16.55 10.04
N SER A 79 -2.67 -17.41 11.02
CA SER A 79 -3.49 -18.59 11.33
C SER A 79 -4.90 -18.26 11.82
N GLU A 80 -5.14 -17.03 12.28
CA GLU A 80 -6.43 -16.54 12.78
C GLU A 80 -7.22 -15.80 11.69
N GLY A 81 -6.67 -15.73 10.46
CA GLY A 81 -7.25 -14.99 9.33
C GLY A 81 -6.98 -13.48 9.37
N GLY A 82 -6.15 -13.01 10.29
CA GLY A 82 -5.68 -11.64 10.35
C GLY A 82 -4.75 -11.32 9.17
N LEU A 83 -4.99 -10.18 8.51
CA LEU A 83 -4.14 -9.70 7.43
C LEU A 83 -3.15 -8.67 7.98
N THR A 84 -1.86 -8.88 7.73
CA THR A 84 -0.81 -7.92 8.14
C THR A 84 0.02 -7.51 6.93
N PHE A 85 0.01 -6.22 6.61
CA PHE A 85 0.87 -5.63 5.58
C PHE A 85 2.27 -5.36 6.12
N GLY A 86 3.29 -5.65 5.32
CA GLY A 86 4.67 -5.43 5.73
C GLY A 86 5.70 -5.58 4.60
N PRO A 87 7.00 -5.49 4.93
CA PRO A 87 8.08 -5.47 3.94
C PRO A 87 8.41 -6.86 3.37
N ALA A 88 7.70 -7.91 3.76
CA ALA A 88 7.98 -9.27 3.30
C ALA A 88 7.71 -9.39 1.80
N LYS A 89 8.78 -9.55 1.02
CA LYS A 89 8.73 -9.75 -0.45
C LYS A 89 8.85 -11.22 -0.86
N ILE A 90 9.07 -12.11 0.10
CA ILE A 90 9.30 -13.52 -0.16
C ILE A 90 8.14 -14.31 0.44
N GLY A 91 7.41 -15.02 -0.42
CA GLY A 91 6.39 -15.97 -0.04
C GLY A 91 7.00 -17.35 0.19
N VAL A 92 6.59 -18.03 1.25
CA VAL A 92 7.07 -19.39 1.58
C VAL A 92 5.94 -20.40 1.49
N LYS A 93 6.29 -21.66 1.18
CA LYS A 93 5.34 -22.78 1.10
C LYS A 93 4.35 -22.81 2.28
N GLY A 94 3.07 -22.99 1.95
CA GLY A 94 1.95 -23.01 2.89
C GLY A 94 1.43 -21.62 3.30
N GLY A 95 2.17 -20.55 2.95
CA GLY A 95 1.74 -19.18 3.23
C GLY A 95 0.65 -18.69 2.28
N SER A 96 -0.26 -17.88 2.82
CA SER A 96 -1.28 -17.16 2.06
C SER A 96 -1.03 -15.65 2.12
N TYR A 97 -1.10 -15.00 0.98
CA TYR A 97 -0.69 -13.61 0.78
C TYR A 97 -1.69 -12.85 -0.07
N VAL A 98 -1.77 -11.54 0.15
CA VAL A 98 -2.42 -10.58 -0.73
C VAL A 98 -1.35 -9.63 -1.25
N VAL A 99 -1.14 -9.60 -2.56
CA VAL A 99 -0.25 -8.65 -3.20
C VAL A 99 -1.09 -7.59 -3.89
N VAL A 100 -0.93 -6.34 -3.45
CA VAL A 100 -1.68 -5.18 -3.95
C VAL A 100 -0.73 -4.25 -4.68
N LEU A 101 -1.01 -4.02 -5.97
CA LEU A 101 -0.30 -3.04 -6.79
C LEU A 101 -1.27 -1.90 -7.13
N ASP A 102 -0.98 -0.73 -6.60
CA ASP A 102 -1.77 0.48 -6.81
C ASP A 102 -1.06 1.43 -7.75
N TYR A 103 -1.70 1.74 -8.88
CA TYR A 103 -1.35 2.91 -9.69
C TYR A 103 -2.32 4.03 -9.31
N ILE A 104 -1.81 5.08 -8.66
CA ILE A 104 -2.65 6.14 -8.10
C ILE A 104 -2.11 7.53 -8.44
N LYS A 105 -3.03 8.43 -8.77
CA LYS A 105 -2.83 9.87 -8.76
C LYS A 105 -3.51 10.43 -7.52
N PHE A 106 -2.79 11.15 -6.68
CA PHE A 106 -3.22 11.45 -5.32
C PHE A 106 -2.69 12.78 -4.79
N ASP A 107 -3.29 13.22 -3.69
CA ASP A 107 -2.79 14.20 -2.75
C ASP A 107 -2.66 13.52 -1.37
N THR A 108 -1.77 14.03 -0.52
CA THR A 108 -1.54 13.47 0.82
C THR A 108 -2.03 14.43 1.89
N LYS A 109 -2.99 13.99 2.71
CA LYS A 109 -3.45 14.74 3.88
C LYS A 109 -2.99 14.10 5.17
N SER A 110 -2.45 14.91 6.07
CA SER A 110 -1.99 14.45 7.38
C SER A 110 -3.05 14.69 8.43
N PHE A 111 -3.50 13.62 9.07
CA PHE A 111 -4.49 13.68 10.16
C PHE A 111 -3.79 13.52 11.51
N GLY A 112 -4.15 14.36 12.47
CA GLY A 112 -3.74 14.16 13.86
C GLY A 112 -4.46 12.96 14.45
N VAL A 113 -3.75 12.13 15.20
CA VAL A 113 -4.26 10.88 15.77
C VAL A 113 -3.90 10.78 17.24
N GLU A 114 -4.88 10.38 18.05
CA GLU A 114 -4.70 9.95 19.44
C GLU A 114 -4.62 8.43 19.49
N VAL A 115 -3.63 7.91 20.22
CA VAL A 115 -3.38 6.48 20.37
C VAL A 115 -3.72 6.05 21.79
N LYS A 116 -4.72 5.20 21.93
CA LYS A 116 -5.10 4.59 23.21
C LYS A 116 -4.56 3.17 23.27
N THR A 117 -3.83 2.85 24.32
CA THR A 117 -3.43 1.47 24.61
C THR A 117 -4.44 0.89 25.59
N THR A 118 -5.16 -0.15 25.16
CA THR A 118 -6.12 -0.87 26.00
C THR A 118 -5.66 -2.31 26.07
N PRO A 119 -5.22 -2.80 27.25
CA PRO A 119 -4.84 -4.19 27.40
C PRO A 119 -6.07 -5.08 27.15
N ASN A 120 -5.89 -6.15 26.37
CA ASN A 120 -6.83 -7.27 26.29
C ASN A 120 -6.12 -8.57 26.70
N GLU A 121 -6.89 -9.58 27.10
CA GLU A 121 -6.40 -10.92 27.51
C GLU A 121 -5.46 -11.54 26.47
N SER A 122 -5.70 -11.29 25.17
CA SER A 122 -4.88 -11.80 24.06
C SER A 122 -3.70 -10.89 23.69
N ASN A 123 -3.72 -9.60 24.05
CA ASN A 123 -2.66 -8.65 23.70
C ASN A 123 -2.60 -7.49 24.72
N PRO A 124 -1.58 -7.48 25.61
CA PRO A 124 -1.44 -6.45 26.65
C PRO A 124 -1.09 -5.06 26.08
N ASN A 125 -0.67 -4.97 24.81
CA ASN A 125 -0.27 -3.73 24.14
C ASN A 125 -1.19 -3.40 22.95
N GLN A 126 -2.44 -3.83 22.99
CA GLN A 126 -3.41 -3.53 21.94
C GLN A 126 -3.62 -2.00 21.85
N LYS A 127 -3.38 -1.45 20.66
CA LYS A 127 -3.50 -0.02 20.37
C LYS A 127 -4.74 0.23 19.52
N SER A 128 -5.45 1.30 19.83
CA SER A 128 -6.50 1.87 19.00
C SER A 128 -6.13 3.31 18.65
N ALA A 129 -6.46 3.74 17.45
CA ALA A 129 -6.09 5.05 16.92
C ALA A 129 -7.33 5.80 16.44
N TYR A 130 -7.45 7.07 16.85
CA TYR A 130 -8.62 7.90 16.56
C TYR A 130 -8.20 9.26 16.02
N VAL A 131 -8.88 9.74 14.98
CA VAL A 131 -8.63 11.06 14.39
C VAL A 131 -9.01 12.13 15.40
N THR A 132 -8.09 13.05 15.65
CA THR A 132 -8.27 14.15 16.61
C THR A 132 -8.08 15.51 15.94
N SER A 133 -8.71 16.52 16.55
CA SER A 133 -8.54 17.93 16.20
C SER A 133 -7.73 18.70 17.24
N LYS A 134 -7.14 17.99 18.22
CA LYS A 134 -6.25 18.60 19.21
C LYS A 134 -5.05 19.26 18.52
N PRO A 135 -4.58 20.42 19.01
CA PRO A 135 -3.42 21.10 18.44
C PRO A 135 -2.15 20.24 18.45
N ASP A 136 -1.99 19.41 19.49
CA ASP A 136 -0.86 18.51 19.69
C ASP A 136 -1.34 17.05 19.74
N PRO A 137 -1.43 16.37 18.58
CA PRO A 137 -1.82 14.96 18.51
C PRO A 137 -0.62 14.05 18.85
N ASP A 138 -0.89 12.85 19.38
CA ASP A 138 0.16 11.86 19.69
C ASP A 138 1.00 11.53 18.46
N GLN A 139 0.36 11.38 17.30
CA GLN A 139 1.02 11.17 16.01
C GLN A 139 0.24 11.82 14.85
N ARG A 140 0.91 11.93 13.69
CA ARG A 140 0.27 12.33 12.43
C ARG A 140 0.32 11.19 11.45
N VAL A 141 -0.83 10.83 10.89
CA VAL A 141 -0.97 9.75 9.92
C VAL A 141 -1.23 10.34 8.53
N PRO A 142 -0.32 10.09 7.56
CA PRO A 142 -0.58 10.41 6.16
C PRO A 142 -1.70 9.55 5.57
N VAL A 143 -2.67 10.19 4.94
CA VAL A 143 -3.82 9.58 4.27
C VAL A 143 -3.76 9.98 2.80
N TYR A 144 -3.81 8.98 1.92
CA TYR A 144 -3.71 9.16 0.47
C TYR A 144 -5.11 9.31 -0.11
N ILE A 145 -5.41 10.50 -0.64
CA ILE A 145 -6.68 10.84 -1.28
C ILE A 145 -6.43 10.91 -2.78
N GLY A 146 -7.12 10.10 -3.57
CA GLY A 146 -6.82 10.06 -4.99
C GLY A 146 -7.75 9.20 -5.82
N VAL A 147 -7.31 8.97 -7.05
CA VAL A 147 -7.96 8.11 -8.03
C VAL A 147 -6.93 7.22 -8.72
N GLY A 148 -7.37 6.12 -9.31
CA GLY A 148 -6.47 5.22 -10.02
C GLY A 148 -7.01 3.80 -10.12
N LEU A 149 -6.11 2.83 -10.03
CA LEU A 149 -6.36 1.42 -10.23
C LEU A 149 -5.64 0.59 -9.17
N ARG A 150 -6.34 -0.43 -8.69
CA ARG A 150 -5.81 -1.44 -7.77
C ARG A 150 -5.83 -2.79 -8.45
N LEU A 151 -4.68 -3.43 -8.49
CA LEU A 151 -4.56 -4.83 -8.85
C LEU A 151 -4.30 -5.63 -7.57
N THR A 152 -5.14 -6.62 -7.30
CA THR A 152 -5.05 -7.48 -6.13
C THR A 152 -4.85 -8.91 -6.58
N ALA A 153 -3.73 -9.51 -6.17
CA ALA A 153 -3.46 -10.94 -6.33
C ALA A 153 -3.60 -11.64 -4.98
N ASN A 154 -4.59 -12.53 -4.87
CA ASN A 154 -4.73 -13.43 -3.72
C ASN A 154 -3.96 -14.69 -4.03
N ILE A 155 -2.95 -15.03 -3.22
CA ILE A 155 -1.94 -16.03 -3.55
C ILE A 155 -1.81 -17.03 -2.40
N THR A 156 -1.79 -18.31 -2.74
CA THR A 156 -1.31 -19.39 -1.88
C THR A 156 -0.03 -19.96 -2.49
N VAL A 157 1.03 -20.03 -1.69
CA VAL A 157 2.32 -20.62 -2.12
C VAL A 157 2.27 -22.12 -1.86
N ASN A 158 2.23 -22.90 -2.93
CA ASN A 158 2.13 -24.35 -2.88
C ASN A 158 3.50 -24.99 -2.63
N GLU A 159 4.54 -24.44 -3.27
CA GLU A 159 5.89 -25.03 -3.27
C GLU A 159 6.98 -23.97 -3.36
N GLY A 160 8.11 -24.24 -2.69
CA GLY A 160 9.31 -23.41 -2.77
C GLY A 160 9.18 -22.04 -2.10
N SER A 161 9.91 -21.09 -2.67
CA SER A 161 9.99 -19.69 -2.28
C SER A 161 9.68 -18.83 -3.50
N VAL A 162 8.85 -17.81 -3.34
CA VAL A 162 8.30 -17.01 -4.45
C VAL A 162 8.52 -15.54 -4.20
N ASP A 163 8.95 -14.81 -5.23
CA ASP A 163 9.07 -13.35 -5.19
C ASP A 163 7.69 -12.70 -5.35
N LEU A 164 7.14 -12.21 -4.24
CA LEU A 164 5.89 -11.45 -4.18
C LEU A 164 6.10 -9.97 -4.54
N GLY A 165 7.36 -9.54 -4.67
CA GLY A 165 7.79 -8.19 -5.02
C GLY A 165 7.61 -7.83 -6.50
N ASN A 166 7.35 -8.82 -7.36
CA ASN A 166 7.34 -8.64 -8.81
C ASN A 166 6.15 -9.37 -9.45
N LEU A 167 5.21 -8.60 -9.99
CA LEU A 167 4.00 -9.14 -10.60
C LEU A 167 4.28 -10.08 -11.79
N LEU A 168 5.31 -9.83 -12.59
CA LEU A 168 5.69 -10.73 -13.68
C LEU A 168 6.24 -12.07 -13.16
N ALA A 169 7.01 -12.02 -12.07
CA ALA A 169 7.52 -13.22 -11.42
C ALA A 169 6.37 -14.10 -10.89
N LEU A 170 5.28 -13.49 -10.40
CA LEU A 170 4.08 -14.23 -9.99
C LEU A 170 3.48 -15.05 -11.14
N GLY A 171 3.42 -14.50 -12.36
CA GLY A 171 2.95 -15.23 -13.53
C GLY A 171 3.81 -16.45 -13.85
N VAL A 172 5.13 -16.34 -13.74
CA VAL A 172 6.08 -17.44 -13.92
C VAL A 172 5.93 -18.50 -12.83
N SER A 173 5.84 -18.08 -11.56
CA SER A 173 5.63 -19.00 -10.43
C SER A 173 4.29 -19.72 -10.53
N ALA A 174 3.24 -19.07 -11.05
CA ALA A 174 1.96 -19.73 -11.31
C ALA A 174 2.07 -20.80 -12.40
N GLN A 175 2.78 -20.50 -13.50
CA GLN A 175 3.03 -21.46 -14.58
C GLN A 175 3.84 -22.68 -14.10
N ALA A 176 4.75 -22.46 -13.16
CA ALA A 176 5.53 -23.51 -12.50
C ALA A 176 4.75 -24.23 -11.38
N LYS A 177 3.45 -23.93 -11.18
CA LYS A 177 2.58 -24.46 -10.11
C LYS A 177 3.06 -24.17 -8.68
N GLN A 178 4.03 -23.28 -8.51
CA GLN A 178 4.56 -22.86 -7.21
C GLN A 178 3.55 -22.02 -6.44
N ILE A 179 2.65 -21.32 -7.14
CA ILE A 179 1.54 -20.59 -6.55
C ILE A 179 0.22 -20.94 -7.21
N SER A 180 -0.86 -20.75 -6.46
CA SER A 180 -2.24 -20.72 -6.95
C SER A 180 -2.92 -19.47 -6.41
N GLY A 181 -4.00 -19.00 -7.08
CA GLY A 181 -4.59 -17.73 -6.69
C GLY A 181 -5.51 -17.11 -7.71
N THR A 182 -6.00 -15.93 -7.37
CA THR A 182 -6.86 -15.11 -8.23
C THR A 182 -6.29 -13.70 -8.38
N LEU A 183 -6.61 -13.08 -9.52
CA LEU A 183 -6.23 -11.73 -9.87
C LEU A 183 -7.49 -10.89 -10.10
N VAL A 184 -7.56 -9.73 -9.45
CA VAL A 184 -8.70 -8.80 -9.54
C VAL A 184 -8.17 -7.41 -9.84
N ILE A 185 -8.83 -6.68 -10.74
CA ILE A 185 -8.58 -5.26 -10.97
C ILE A 185 -9.80 -4.46 -10.50
N GLN A 186 -9.54 -3.41 -9.74
CA GLN A 186 -10.54 -2.49 -9.21
C GLN A 186 -10.18 -1.06 -9.61
N THR A 187 -11.17 -0.31 -10.06
CA THR A 187 -11.05 1.14 -10.24
C THR A 187 -11.20 1.86 -8.90
N LEU A 188 -10.30 2.79 -8.62
CA LEU A 188 -10.32 3.66 -7.45
C LEU A 188 -10.82 5.04 -7.89
N GLY A 189 -12.09 5.34 -7.68
CA GLY A 189 -12.62 6.69 -7.95
C GLY A 189 -12.65 7.11 -9.42
N ILE A 190 -12.45 6.19 -10.37
CA ILE A 190 -12.58 6.42 -11.81
C ILE A 190 -13.72 5.60 -12.38
N SER A 191 -14.51 6.19 -13.28
CA SER A 191 -15.59 5.49 -13.99
C SER A 191 -15.88 6.14 -15.34
N GLY A 192 -16.38 5.37 -16.29
CA GLY A 192 -16.70 5.87 -17.63
C GLY A 192 -16.83 4.73 -18.63
N GLU A 193 -17.43 5.01 -19.79
CA GLU A 193 -17.67 4.02 -20.85
C GLU A 193 -16.36 3.34 -21.29
N GLY A 194 -15.31 4.14 -21.54
CA GLY A 194 -13.98 3.63 -21.91
C GLY A 194 -13.17 3.01 -20.77
N ILE A 195 -13.69 3.00 -19.54
CA ILE A 195 -13.05 2.35 -18.38
C ILE A 195 -13.71 1.01 -18.13
N SER A 196 -15.05 0.98 -18.06
CA SER A 196 -15.81 -0.24 -17.74
C SER A 196 -15.55 -1.39 -18.71
N GLY A 197 -15.39 -1.09 -20.01
CA GLY A 197 -15.06 -2.10 -21.02
C GLY A 197 -13.62 -2.62 -20.98
N SER A 198 -12.73 -1.94 -20.25
CA SER A 198 -11.30 -2.29 -20.16
C SER A 198 -10.91 -2.99 -18.85
N ILE A 199 -11.85 -3.16 -17.92
CA ILE A 199 -11.61 -3.91 -16.68
C ILE A 199 -11.75 -5.41 -17.01
N PRO A 200 -10.68 -6.21 -16.87
CA PRO A 200 -10.77 -7.64 -17.08
C PRO A 200 -11.61 -8.28 -15.98
N LEU A 201 -12.32 -9.35 -16.32
CA LEU A 201 -13.00 -10.16 -15.33
C LEU A 201 -11.98 -10.80 -14.38
N PRO A 202 -12.35 -11.02 -13.10
CA PRO A 202 -11.54 -11.80 -12.18
C PRO A 202 -11.15 -13.15 -12.81
N SER A 203 -9.88 -13.50 -12.71
CA SER A 203 -9.34 -14.72 -13.31
C SER A 203 -8.30 -15.37 -12.41
N GLU A 204 -8.05 -16.66 -12.62
CA GLU A 204 -6.93 -17.34 -11.98
C GLU A 204 -5.60 -16.65 -12.32
N ILE A 205 -4.66 -16.67 -11.36
CA ILE A 205 -3.33 -16.12 -11.58
C ILE A 205 -2.54 -17.04 -12.52
N ASN A 206 -2.07 -16.48 -13.63
CA ASN A 206 -1.16 -17.12 -14.58
C ASN A 206 -0.44 -16.04 -15.40
N GLN A 207 0.48 -16.44 -16.27
CA GLN A 207 1.24 -15.50 -17.08
C GLN A 207 0.34 -14.60 -17.97
N THR A 208 -0.71 -15.17 -18.56
CA THR A 208 -1.63 -14.44 -19.43
C THR A 208 -2.50 -13.46 -18.65
N SER A 209 -3.06 -13.85 -17.50
CA SER A 209 -3.89 -12.94 -16.69
C SER A 209 -3.06 -11.79 -16.13
N VAL A 210 -1.82 -12.04 -15.71
CA VAL A 210 -0.87 -10.98 -15.33
C VAL A 210 -0.59 -10.02 -16.48
N GLN A 211 -0.32 -10.54 -17.68
CA GLN A 211 -0.05 -9.71 -18.86
C GLN A 211 -1.27 -8.86 -19.24
N ASN A 212 -2.46 -9.47 -19.27
CA ASN A 212 -3.72 -8.78 -19.54
C ASN A 212 -3.99 -7.69 -18.50
N ALA A 213 -3.64 -7.93 -17.24
CA ALA A 213 -3.82 -6.95 -16.19
C ALA A 213 -2.91 -5.73 -16.36
N ILE A 214 -1.62 -5.95 -16.70
CA ILE A 214 -0.68 -4.87 -17.01
C ILE A 214 -1.15 -4.05 -18.21
N GLN A 215 -1.63 -4.71 -19.27
CA GLN A 215 -2.17 -4.04 -20.45
C GLN A 215 -3.42 -3.21 -20.10
N SER A 216 -4.32 -3.76 -19.29
CA SER A 216 -5.54 -3.07 -18.84
C SER A 216 -5.21 -1.85 -17.99
N LEU A 217 -4.20 -1.94 -17.11
CA LEU A 217 -3.69 -0.79 -16.35
C LEU A 217 -3.22 0.34 -17.27
N GLY A 218 -2.45 0.02 -18.31
CA GLY A 218 -1.98 0.99 -19.31
C GLY A 218 -3.13 1.62 -20.11
N ALA A 219 -4.10 0.80 -20.53
CA ALA A 219 -5.26 1.27 -21.28
C ALA A 219 -6.15 2.21 -20.45
N ILE A 220 -6.48 1.83 -19.21
CA ILE A 220 -7.32 2.65 -18.33
C ILE A 220 -6.59 3.94 -17.94
N ARG A 221 -5.27 3.88 -17.70
CA ARG A 221 -4.44 5.08 -17.48
C ARG A 221 -4.59 6.08 -18.63
N ALA A 222 -4.54 5.62 -19.87
CA ALA A 222 -4.64 6.50 -21.03
C ALA A 222 -6.03 7.18 -21.14
N VAL A 223 -7.10 6.48 -20.78
CA VAL A 223 -8.48 6.99 -20.87
C VAL A 223 -8.89 7.80 -19.63
N MET A 224 -8.10 7.79 -18.56
CA MET A 224 -8.38 8.55 -17.32
C MET A 224 -8.55 10.06 -17.55
N TYR A 225 -7.88 10.61 -18.57
CA TYR A 225 -7.93 12.03 -18.94
C TYR A 225 -8.97 12.36 -20.01
N ALA A 226 -9.72 11.37 -20.51
CA ALA A 226 -10.73 11.58 -21.53
C ALA A 226 -11.94 12.35 -20.97
N GLU A 227 -12.59 13.17 -21.81
CA GLU A 227 -13.72 14.02 -21.40
C GLU A 227 -14.91 13.24 -20.81
N LYS A 228 -15.15 12.02 -21.29
CA LYS A 228 -16.23 11.14 -20.81
C LYS A 228 -15.90 10.40 -19.50
N THR A 229 -14.69 10.57 -18.97
CA THR A 229 -14.27 9.95 -17.72
C THR A 229 -14.74 10.78 -16.52
N ARG A 230 -15.40 10.12 -15.58
CA ARG A 230 -15.84 10.69 -14.31
C ARG A 230 -14.81 10.38 -13.23
N ILE A 231 -14.29 11.43 -12.61
CA ILE A 231 -13.31 11.37 -11.54
C ILE A 231 -13.99 11.72 -10.22
N ARG A 232 -13.89 10.81 -9.25
CA ARG A 232 -14.43 10.93 -7.89
C ARG A 232 -13.38 10.43 -6.90
N PRO A 233 -12.54 11.33 -6.36
CA PRO A 233 -11.48 10.97 -5.43
C PRO A 233 -12.02 10.18 -4.24
N ARG A 234 -11.20 9.26 -3.77
CA ARG A 234 -11.47 8.41 -2.61
C ARG A 234 -10.24 8.41 -1.71
N VAL A 235 -10.40 8.05 -0.44
CA VAL A 235 -9.25 7.61 0.34
C VAL A 235 -8.84 6.25 -0.17
N VAL A 236 -7.64 6.12 -0.72
CA VAL A 236 -7.16 4.88 -1.36
C VAL A 236 -6.21 4.10 -0.45
N GLY A 237 -5.57 4.75 0.50
CA GLY A 237 -4.65 4.10 1.42
C GLY A 237 -4.24 5.02 2.55
N VAL A 238 -3.50 4.45 3.50
CA VAL A 238 -2.95 5.16 4.64
C VAL A 238 -1.49 4.77 4.81
N TYR A 239 -0.66 5.66 5.36
CA TYR A 239 0.67 5.30 5.79
C TYR A 239 0.62 4.90 7.26
N ASN A 240 0.74 3.60 7.56
CA ASN A 240 0.77 3.15 8.94
C ASN A 240 2.12 3.49 9.57
N ASN A 241 2.13 4.46 10.48
CA ASN A 241 3.25 4.78 11.38
C ASN A 241 2.86 4.62 12.87
N LEU A 242 1.71 4.00 13.14
CA LEU A 242 1.15 3.84 14.47
C LEU A 242 1.61 2.53 15.13
N GLY A 243 1.94 1.53 14.31
CA GLY A 243 2.18 0.16 14.75
C GLY A 243 0.87 -0.49 15.20
N GLY A 244 0.95 -1.49 16.08
CA GLY A 244 -0.22 -2.10 16.73
C GLY A 244 -1.08 -3.04 15.86
N GLY A 245 -0.67 -3.27 14.60
CA GLY A 245 -1.28 -4.28 13.72
C GLY A 245 -2.64 -3.87 13.13
N GLN A 246 -3.40 -4.86 12.66
CA GLN A 246 -4.62 -4.64 11.89
C GLN A 246 -5.70 -3.88 12.68
N GLN A 247 -5.83 -4.12 13.98
CA GLN A 247 -6.85 -3.48 14.80
C GLN A 247 -6.60 -1.97 14.97
N THR A 248 -5.34 -1.56 15.11
CA THR A 248 -4.98 -0.13 15.17
C THR A 248 -5.32 0.56 13.86
N VAL A 249 -5.03 -0.09 12.73
CA VAL A 249 -5.41 0.42 11.40
C VAL A 249 -6.94 0.48 11.24
N ASN A 250 -7.67 -0.55 11.65
CA ASN A 250 -9.13 -0.60 11.55
C ASN A 250 -9.82 0.47 12.41
N SER A 251 -9.36 0.69 13.64
CA SER A 251 -9.90 1.77 14.49
C SER A 251 -9.63 3.15 13.88
N PHE A 252 -8.45 3.36 13.30
CA PHE A 252 -8.14 4.58 12.58
C PHE A 252 -9.05 4.79 11.35
N ILE A 253 -9.24 3.76 10.52
CA ILE A 253 -10.15 3.78 9.37
C ILE A 253 -11.59 4.07 9.83
N THR A 254 -12.04 3.46 10.91
CA THR A 254 -13.38 3.70 11.47
C THR A 254 -13.52 5.16 11.90
N SER A 255 -12.53 5.72 12.56
CA SER A 255 -12.55 7.13 12.97
C SER A 255 -12.47 8.10 11.77
N LEU A 256 -11.78 7.72 10.68
CA LEU A 256 -11.80 8.49 9.43
C LEU A 256 -13.20 8.54 8.81
N LEU A 257 -14.01 7.50 8.96
CA LEU A 257 -15.38 7.46 8.43
C LEU A 257 -16.37 8.33 9.22
N GLU A 258 -16.07 8.64 10.49
CA GLU A 258 -16.95 9.46 11.33
C GLU A 258 -17.01 10.93 10.89
N LYS A 259 -16.00 11.40 10.13
CA LYS A 259 -15.92 12.78 9.66
C LYS A 259 -15.72 12.82 8.15
N PRO A 260 -16.49 13.64 7.41
CA PRO A 260 -16.27 13.79 5.98
C PRO A 260 -14.86 14.32 5.70
N ILE A 261 -14.16 13.64 4.78
CA ILE A 261 -12.83 14.06 4.33
C ILE A 261 -13.04 14.96 3.12
N ALA A 262 -12.62 16.22 3.21
CA ALA A 262 -12.76 17.17 2.13
C ALA A 262 -11.49 17.27 1.28
N LEU A 263 -11.62 17.27 -0.05
CA LEU A 263 -10.63 17.74 -1.02
C LEU A 263 -11.04 19.14 -1.47
N LYS A 264 -10.18 20.13 -1.23
CA LYS A 264 -10.43 21.52 -1.65
C LYS A 264 -9.82 21.71 -3.03
N LEU A 265 -10.57 22.30 -3.95
CA LEU A 265 -10.09 22.70 -5.25
C LEU A 265 -9.69 24.17 -5.16
N GLU A 266 -8.48 24.48 -5.61
CA GLU A 266 -7.99 25.86 -5.73
C GLU A 266 -8.49 26.54 -7.02
#